data_AF-Q5UZU6-F1
#
_entry.id   AF-Q5UZU6-F1
#
_cell.length_a   1.000
_cell.length_b   1.000
_cell.length_c   1.000
_cell.angle_alpha   90.00
_cell.angle_beta   90.00
_cell.angle_gamma   90.00
#
_symmetry.space_group_name_H-M   'P 1'
#
loop_
_entity.id
_entity.type
_entity.pdbx_description
1 polymer ?
#
loop_
_entity_poly.entity_id
_entity_poly.type
_entity_poly.pdbx_seq_one_letter_code
_entity_poly.pdbx_strand_id
1 'polypeptide(L)'
;MSSDDAAVSPIAGLVDAQGDHVIELTEWETSEERVELSPSDEDTLRTEVNADKKRLEYQFDREGRATFRARQFVGVVALPDGPTIQISPKAAGNNLLYLLRYAQNVSPTTIEQQTGLGQGDSFVDALAALFNQELQEILRRGLHSEYQTVSSEEKQLRGRLDVQRQLQRQGPVPTKFECTYASVFS
;
A
#
# COMPACT_ATOMS: atom_id res chain seq x y z
N MET A 1 -27.90 -1.94 -24.50
CA MET A 1 -26.52 -1.53 -24.82
C MET A 1 -26.34 -0.12 -24.32
N SER A 2 -25.87 0.02 -23.08
CA SER A 2 -25.42 1.28 -22.51
C SER A 2 -24.19 0.89 -21.70
N SER A 3 -23.02 1.11 -22.29
CA SER A 3 -21.75 0.90 -21.62
C SER A 3 -21.56 2.07 -20.67
N ASP A 4 -21.59 1.77 -19.38
CA ASP A 4 -21.26 2.69 -18.31
C ASP A 4 -19.73 2.81 -18.30
N ASP A 5 -19.25 3.93 -18.83
CA ASP A 5 -17.84 4.31 -18.88
C ASP A 5 -17.42 4.76 -17.47
N ALA A 6 -17.10 3.79 -16.62
CA ALA A 6 -16.52 4.05 -15.32
C ALA A 6 -15.09 4.57 -15.55
N ALA A 7 -14.96 5.88 -15.67
CA ALA A 7 -13.68 6.57 -15.57
C ALA A 7 -13.01 6.15 -14.27
N VAL A 8 -12.02 5.27 -14.38
CA VAL A 8 -11.08 4.99 -13.31
C VAL A 8 -10.23 6.25 -13.21
N SER A 9 -10.63 7.15 -12.31
CA SER A 9 -9.76 8.25 -11.92
C SER A 9 -8.43 7.66 -11.47
N PRO A 10 -7.28 8.25 -11.87
CA PRO A 10 -6.01 7.91 -11.25
C PRO A 10 -6.18 8.06 -9.74
N ILE A 11 -5.54 7.17 -8.97
CA ILE A 11 -5.54 7.24 -7.50
C ILE A 11 -4.65 8.44 -7.12
N ALA A 12 -5.18 9.64 -7.31
CA ALA A 12 -4.68 10.88 -6.79
C ALA A 12 -4.93 10.86 -5.29
N GLY A 13 -4.02 10.24 -4.53
CA GLY A 13 -4.17 10.18 -3.08
C GLY A 13 -3.24 9.26 -2.30
N LEU A 14 -2.23 8.63 -2.90
CA LEU A 14 -1.22 7.86 -2.15
C LEU A 14 0.16 8.51 -2.14
N VAL A 15 0.22 9.84 -2.23
CA VAL A 15 1.46 10.61 -2.05
C VAL A 15 1.14 11.87 -1.24
N ASP A 16 0.61 11.70 -0.03
CA ASP A 16 0.72 12.76 1.00
C ASP A 16 2.04 12.55 1.76
N ALA A 17 3.15 12.74 1.04
CA ALA A 17 4.44 13.05 1.64
C ALA A 17 4.76 14.47 1.19
N GLN A 18 4.93 15.37 2.16
CA GLN A 18 5.18 16.79 1.96
C GLN A 18 6.38 17.00 1.00
N GLY A 19 6.10 17.22 -0.28
CA GLY A 19 7.11 17.38 -1.33
C GLY A 19 6.50 17.12 -2.70
N ASP A 20 5.83 18.13 -3.27
CA ASP A 20 5.10 18.11 -4.56
C ASP A 20 6.01 17.94 -5.80
N HIS A 21 7.22 17.41 -5.60
CA HIS A 21 8.27 17.37 -6.61
C HIS A 21 8.76 15.93 -6.81
N VAL A 22 8.42 15.37 -7.96
CA VAL A 22 8.74 13.99 -8.35
C VAL A 22 9.77 14.01 -9.47
N ILE A 23 10.83 13.21 -9.31
CA ILE A 23 11.81 12.93 -10.36
C ILE A 23 11.56 11.51 -10.87
N GLU A 24 11.12 11.41 -12.12
CA GLU A 24 10.93 10.13 -12.79
C GLU A 24 12.21 9.70 -13.51
N LEU A 25 12.61 8.46 -13.29
CA LEU A 25 13.74 7.82 -13.93
C LEU A 25 13.33 6.45 -14.43
N THR A 26 13.94 5.99 -15.51
CA THR A 26 14.02 4.57 -15.83
C THR A 26 15.30 3.98 -15.23
N GLU A 27 15.37 2.64 -15.13
CA GLU A 27 16.62 1.97 -14.72
C GLU A 27 17.82 2.54 -15.49
N TRP A 28 18.98 2.71 -14.87
CA TRP A 28 20.18 3.26 -15.51
C TRP A 28 20.13 4.71 -16.00
N GLU A 29 18.99 5.39 -15.91
CA GLU A 29 18.82 6.79 -16.28
C GLU A 29 19.45 7.74 -15.26
N THR A 30 19.82 8.93 -15.70
CA THR A 30 20.36 10.00 -14.87
C THR A 30 19.42 11.19 -14.95
N SER A 31 19.09 11.80 -13.81
CA SER A 31 18.23 12.97 -13.77
C SER A 31 18.87 14.13 -14.52
N GLU A 32 18.08 14.81 -15.36
CA GLU A 32 18.48 16.07 -15.97
C GLU A 32 18.45 17.22 -14.94
N GLU A 33 17.52 17.11 -14.00
CA GLU A 33 17.33 18.03 -12.90
C GLU A 33 18.42 17.88 -11.83
N ARG A 34 18.76 19.02 -11.24
CA ARG A 34 19.73 19.17 -10.16
C ARG A 34 19.02 19.71 -8.94
N VAL A 35 19.17 19.02 -7.81
CA VAL A 35 18.42 19.33 -6.58
C VAL A 35 19.37 19.56 -5.41
N GLU A 36 19.07 20.56 -4.59
CA GLU A 36 19.76 20.74 -3.31
C GLU A 36 19.34 19.64 -2.35
N LEU A 37 20.31 18.96 -1.74
CA LEU A 37 20.04 17.93 -0.75
C LEU A 37 20.27 18.47 0.65
N SER A 38 19.34 18.19 1.56
CA SER A 38 19.56 18.43 2.97
C SER A 38 20.52 17.37 3.55
N PRO A 39 21.15 17.64 4.72
CA PRO A 39 21.91 16.63 5.44
C PRO A 39 21.07 15.40 5.82
N SER A 40 19.75 15.57 6.01
CA SER A 40 18.82 14.47 6.28
C SER A 40 18.63 13.60 5.04
N ASP A 41 18.47 14.22 3.87
CA ASP A 41 18.35 13.50 2.60
C ASP A 41 19.62 12.69 2.31
N GLU A 42 20.79 13.28 2.52
CA GLU A 42 22.07 12.58 2.35
C GLU A 42 22.24 11.42 3.34
N ASP A 43 21.77 11.56 4.57
CA ASP A 43 21.79 10.47 5.54
C ASP A 43 20.87 9.33 5.08
N THR A 44 19.60 9.61 4.76
CA THR A 44 18.65 8.62 4.23
C THR A 44 19.19 7.91 2.99
N LEU A 45 19.79 8.65 2.04
CA LEU A 45 20.40 8.06 0.85
C LEU A 45 21.52 7.08 1.19
N ARG A 46 22.31 7.37 2.22
CA ARG A 46 23.45 6.54 2.64
C ARG A 46 23.03 5.36 3.50
N THR A 47 22.15 5.58 4.48
CA THR A 47 21.86 4.64 5.57
C THR A 47 20.65 3.76 5.30
N GLU A 48 19.73 4.20 4.43
CA GLU A 48 18.52 3.46 4.10
C GLU A 48 18.51 3.00 2.64
N VAL A 49 18.68 3.94 1.70
CA VAL A 49 18.55 3.65 0.26
C VAL A 49 19.73 2.83 -0.24
N ASN A 50 20.96 3.22 0.14
CA ASN A 50 22.19 2.59 -0.32
C ASN A 50 22.89 1.74 0.75
N ALA A 51 22.19 1.40 1.84
CA ALA A 51 22.76 0.71 3.01
C ALA A 51 23.57 -0.55 2.64
N ASP A 52 22.94 -1.46 1.90
CA ASP A 52 23.53 -2.76 1.56
C ASP A 52 24.04 -2.84 0.12
N LYS A 53 23.45 -2.04 -0.78
CA LYS A 53 23.73 -2.05 -2.22
C LYS A 53 23.52 -0.66 -2.76
N LYS A 54 24.32 -0.26 -3.75
CA LYS A 54 24.09 0.99 -4.49
C LYS A 54 22.85 0.86 -5.37
N ARG A 55 21.73 1.40 -4.89
CA ARG A 55 20.43 1.41 -5.59
C ARG A 55 20.22 2.69 -6.38
N LEU A 56 20.60 3.82 -5.79
CA LEU A 56 20.48 5.15 -6.36
C LEU A 56 21.78 5.92 -6.14
N GLU A 57 22.49 6.24 -7.22
CA GLU A 57 23.70 7.06 -7.14
C GLU A 57 23.35 8.53 -7.18
N TYR A 58 24.17 9.36 -6.56
CA TYR A 58 24.04 10.81 -6.62
C TYR A 58 25.42 11.45 -6.75
N GLN A 59 25.49 12.58 -7.46
CA GLN A 59 26.71 13.34 -7.68
C GLN A 59 26.43 14.83 -7.56
N PHE A 60 27.28 15.54 -6.83
CA PHE A 60 27.17 16.99 -6.67
C PHE A 60 27.89 17.73 -7.80
N ASP A 61 27.25 18.80 -8.29
CA ASP A 61 27.89 19.79 -9.14
C ASP A 61 28.77 20.76 -8.31
N ARG A 62 29.37 21.74 -8.98
CA ARG A 62 30.22 22.76 -8.33
C ARG A 62 29.43 23.71 -7.43
N GLU A 63 28.11 23.76 -7.59
CA GLU A 63 27.19 24.61 -6.84
C GLU A 63 26.56 23.85 -5.66
N GLY A 64 26.91 22.58 -5.47
CA GLY A 64 26.42 21.75 -4.36
C GLY A 64 25.06 21.10 -4.62
N ARG A 65 24.58 21.07 -5.87
CA ARG A 65 23.32 20.40 -6.23
C ARG A 65 23.59 19.00 -6.76
N ALA A 66 22.74 18.05 -6.38
CA ALA A 66 22.85 16.65 -6.75
C ALA A 66 22.07 16.32 -8.04
N THR A 67 22.69 15.54 -8.91
CA THR A 67 21.97 14.72 -9.92
C THR A 67 21.89 13.28 -9.45
N PHE A 68 20.80 12.60 -9.76
CA PHE A 68 20.58 11.20 -9.39
C PHE A 68 20.81 10.28 -10.59
N ARG A 69 21.31 9.07 -10.35
CA ARG A 69 21.41 8.01 -11.36
C ARG A 69 20.84 6.70 -10.84
N ALA A 70 19.78 6.24 -11.48
CA ALA A 70 19.17 4.95 -11.24
C ALA A 70 20.12 3.81 -11.62
N ARG A 71 19.96 2.66 -10.96
CA ARG A 71 20.62 1.40 -11.33
C ARG A 71 19.56 0.41 -11.82
N GLN A 72 19.73 -0.88 -11.54
CA GLN A 72 18.80 -1.97 -11.88
C GLN A 72 17.62 -2.12 -10.88
N PHE A 73 17.42 -1.14 -10.01
CA PHE A 73 16.43 -1.23 -8.94
C PHE A 73 15.24 -0.34 -9.29
N VAL A 74 14.05 -0.94 -9.27
CA VAL A 74 12.77 -0.29 -9.53
C VAL A 74 12.08 -0.01 -8.19
N GLY A 75 11.42 1.14 -8.08
CA GLY A 75 10.71 1.53 -6.86
C GLY A 75 10.67 3.03 -6.65
N VAL A 76 10.30 3.44 -5.43
CA VAL A 76 10.17 4.84 -5.02
C VAL A 76 11.12 5.12 -3.86
N VAL A 77 11.78 6.27 -3.92
CA VAL A 77 12.63 6.81 -2.86
C VAL A 77 12.08 8.19 -2.50
N ALA A 78 11.41 8.30 -1.35
CA ALA A 78 10.99 9.58 -0.81
C ALA A 78 12.13 10.13 0.07
N LEU A 79 12.67 11.28 -0.29
CA LEU A 79 13.64 11.98 0.55
C LEU A 79 12.90 12.84 1.60
N PRO A 80 13.41 12.95 2.85
CA PRO A 80 12.74 13.69 3.91
C PRO A 80 12.42 15.15 3.58
N ASP A 81 13.38 15.87 3.00
CA ASP A 81 13.27 17.29 2.64
C ASP A 81 13.34 17.49 1.11
N GLY A 82 13.80 16.47 0.39
CA GLY A 82 14.02 16.49 -1.05
C GLY A 82 12.89 15.89 -1.89
N PRO A 83 13.15 15.64 -3.19
CA PRO A 83 12.17 15.08 -4.11
C PRO A 83 11.83 13.63 -3.79
N THR A 84 10.69 13.19 -4.31
CA THR A 84 10.41 11.76 -4.49
C THR A 84 11.01 11.29 -5.80
N ILE A 85 11.95 10.34 -5.76
CA ILE A 85 12.53 9.71 -6.95
C ILE A 85 11.78 8.42 -7.26
N GLN A 86 11.20 8.35 -8.45
CA GLN A 86 10.51 7.17 -8.93
C GLN A 86 11.31 6.50 -10.06
N ILE A 87 11.67 5.23 -9.88
CA ILE A 87 12.44 4.45 -10.85
C ILE A 87 11.56 3.36 -11.46
N SER A 88 11.36 3.42 -12.78
CA SER A 88 10.55 2.48 -13.55
C SER A 88 11.41 1.55 -14.43
N PRO A 89 10.98 0.32 -14.70
CA PRO A 89 11.73 -0.62 -15.53
C PRO A 89 11.71 -0.19 -17.01
N LYS A 90 12.86 -0.27 -17.69
CA LYS A 90 12.94 0.09 -19.13
C LYS A 90 12.09 -0.81 -20.01
N ALA A 91 11.97 -2.08 -19.64
CA ALA A 91 11.35 -3.12 -20.46
C ALA A 91 9.84 -3.26 -20.22
N ALA A 92 9.23 -2.50 -19.32
CA ALA A 92 7.83 -2.71 -18.95
C ALA A 92 6.83 -2.34 -20.05
N GLY A 93 7.17 -1.45 -20.98
CA GLY A 93 6.20 -0.93 -21.95
C GLY A 93 4.89 -0.55 -21.26
N ASN A 94 3.75 -0.98 -21.81
CA ASN A 94 2.42 -0.73 -21.24
C ASN A 94 1.96 -1.80 -20.22
N ASN A 95 2.81 -2.73 -19.79
CA ASN A 95 2.33 -3.91 -19.07
C ASN A 95 3.23 -4.38 -17.92
N LEU A 96 3.70 -3.43 -17.12
CA LEU A 96 4.37 -3.72 -15.86
C LEU A 96 3.51 -4.59 -14.93
N LEU A 97 2.20 -4.36 -14.91
CA LEU A 97 1.27 -5.15 -14.11
C LEU A 97 1.27 -6.63 -14.50
N TYR A 98 1.36 -6.94 -15.79
CA TYR A 98 1.53 -8.32 -16.25
C TYR A 98 2.83 -8.94 -15.76
N LEU A 99 3.96 -8.21 -15.82
CA LEU A 99 5.24 -8.70 -15.32
C LEU A 99 5.19 -8.97 -13.80
N LEU A 100 4.52 -8.10 -13.04
CA LEU A 100 4.34 -8.29 -11.59
C LEU A 100 3.47 -9.52 -11.28
N ARG A 101 2.34 -9.70 -11.98
CA ARG A 101 1.49 -10.89 -11.82
C ARG A 101 2.22 -12.18 -12.12
N TYR A 102 3.01 -12.18 -13.19
CA TYR A 102 3.83 -13.32 -13.59
C TYR A 102 4.86 -13.68 -12.51
N ALA A 103 5.59 -12.68 -11.97
CA ALA A 103 6.59 -12.91 -10.93
C ALA A 103 5.99 -13.41 -9.61
N GLN A 104 4.75 -13.01 -9.28
CA GLN A 104 4.03 -13.42 -8.07
C GLN A 104 3.29 -14.77 -8.21
N ASN A 105 3.44 -15.46 -9.35
CA ASN A 105 2.81 -16.76 -9.61
C ASN A 105 1.26 -16.72 -9.50
N VAL A 106 0.66 -15.54 -9.74
CA VAL A 106 -0.79 -15.37 -9.81
C VAL A 106 -1.26 -16.05 -11.10
N SER A 107 -2.22 -16.97 -10.99
CA SER A 107 -2.59 -17.86 -12.10
C SER A 107 -2.98 -17.08 -13.36
N PRO A 108 -2.47 -17.48 -14.54
CA PRO A 108 -2.69 -16.78 -15.80
C PRO A 108 -4.15 -16.79 -16.29
N THR A 109 -5.04 -17.52 -15.63
CA THR A 109 -6.45 -17.64 -16.02
C THR A 109 -7.29 -16.38 -15.76
N THR A 110 -6.79 -15.41 -14.99
CA THR A 110 -7.44 -14.10 -14.75
C THR A 110 -6.87 -12.98 -15.64
N ILE A 111 -6.06 -13.33 -16.66
CA ILE A 111 -5.27 -12.36 -17.45
C ILE A 111 -6.12 -11.47 -18.39
N GLU A 112 -7.36 -11.85 -18.70
CA GLU A 112 -8.19 -11.09 -19.67
C GLU A 112 -8.96 -9.91 -19.08
N GLN A 113 -8.79 -9.58 -17.80
CA GLN A 113 -9.23 -8.27 -17.32
C GLN A 113 -8.22 -7.25 -17.79
N GLN A 114 -8.58 -6.51 -18.84
CA GLN A 114 -7.91 -5.29 -19.27
C GLN A 114 -7.73 -4.40 -18.05
N THR A 115 -6.55 -4.47 -17.45
CA THR A 115 -6.14 -3.53 -16.44
C THR A 115 -6.12 -2.20 -17.16
N GLY A 116 -6.95 -1.26 -16.75
CA GLY A 116 -7.10 0.06 -17.37
C GLY A 116 -5.87 0.94 -17.26
N LEU A 117 -4.69 0.34 -17.09
CA LEU A 117 -3.44 1.04 -17.07
C LEU A 117 -3.07 1.43 -18.50
N GLY A 118 -3.02 2.74 -18.72
CA GLY A 118 -2.67 3.36 -19.99
C GLY A 118 -1.16 3.38 -20.21
N GLN A 119 -0.78 3.77 -21.41
CA GLN A 119 0.61 4.13 -21.71
C GLN A 119 0.98 5.38 -20.89
N GLY A 120 2.02 5.28 -20.05
CA GLY A 120 2.46 6.37 -19.18
C GLY A 120 2.24 6.11 -17.69
N ASP A 121 1.57 5.02 -17.32
CA ASP A 121 1.34 4.70 -15.92
C ASP A 121 2.61 4.23 -15.21
N SER A 122 2.77 4.72 -14.00
CA SER A 122 3.99 4.59 -13.23
C SER A 122 4.08 3.23 -12.54
N PHE A 123 5.26 2.86 -12.02
CA PHE A 123 5.40 1.60 -11.26
C PHE A 123 4.42 1.47 -10.09
N VAL A 124 4.15 2.58 -9.41
CA VAL A 124 3.24 2.63 -8.26
C VAL A 124 1.80 2.37 -8.70
N ASP A 125 1.38 2.91 -9.84
CA ASP A 125 0.02 2.72 -10.37
C ASP A 125 -0.23 1.25 -10.72
N ALA A 126 0.76 0.59 -11.31
CA ALA A 126 0.70 -0.84 -11.56
C ALA A 126 0.54 -1.66 -10.27
N LEU A 127 1.30 -1.32 -9.22
CA LEU A 127 1.19 -2.00 -7.93
C LEU A 127 -0.16 -1.73 -7.25
N ALA A 128 -0.63 -0.49 -7.28
CA ALA A 128 -1.93 -0.09 -6.72
C ALA A 128 -3.08 -0.81 -7.42
N ALA A 129 -3.01 -0.95 -8.75
CA ALA A 129 -3.98 -1.71 -9.53
C ALA A 129 -3.97 -3.22 -9.18
N LEU A 130 -2.78 -3.81 -8.97
CA LEU A 130 -2.68 -5.21 -8.51
C LEU A 130 -3.31 -5.38 -7.13
N PHE A 131 -2.94 -4.50 -6.19
CA PHE A 131 -3.45 -4.53 -4.83
C PHE A 131 -4.97 -4.38 -4.80
N ASN A 132 -5.52 -3.43 -5.55
CA ASN A 132 -6.97 -3.22 -5.63
C ASN A 132 -7.67 -4.46 -6.20
N GLN A 133 -7.14 -5.10 -7.25
CA GLN A 133 -7.73 -6.33 -7.78
C GLN A 133 -7.79 -7.45 -6.73
N GLU A 134 -6.69 -7.72 -6.04
CA GLU A 134 -6.64 -8.76 -4.99
C GLU A 134 -7.60 -8.42 -3.83
N LEU A 135 -7.65 -7.15 -3.43
CA LEU A 135 -8.58 -6.69 -2.41
C LEU A 135 -10.04 -6.92 -2.83
N GLN A 136 -10.41 -6.60 -4.07
CA GLN A 136 -11.74 -6.87 -4.59
C GLN A 136 -12.06 -8.37 -4.63
N GLU A 137 -11.08 -9.23 -4.97
CA GLU A 137 -11.25 -10.68 -4.91
C GLU A 137 -11.51 -11.17 -3.48
N ILE A 138 -10.77 -10.67 -2.49
CA ILE A 138 -10.97 -10.98 -1.07
C ILE A 138 -12.35 -10.50 -0.60
N LEU A 139 -12.73 -9.26 -0.92
CA LEU A 139 -14.03 -8.71 -0.57
C LEU A 139 -15.17 -9.53 -1.19
N ARG A 140 -15.04 -9.96 -2.45
CA ARG A 140 -16.05 -10.77 -3.15
C ARG A 140 -16.20 -12.17 -2.55
N ARG A 141 -15.13 -12.75 -2.00
CA ARG A 141 -15.16 -14.04 -1.30
C ARG A 141 -15.72 -13.92 0.13
N GLY A 142 -15.96 -12.69 0.60
CA GLY A 142 -16.37 -12.36 1.96
C GLY A 142 -15.17 -12.26 2.87
N LEU A 143 -15.03 -11.13 3.57
CA LEU A 143 -14.06 -10.99 4.66
C LEU A 143 -14.35 -12.08 5.69
N HIS A 144 -13.35 -12.88 6.03
CA HIS A 144 -13.48 -13.83 7.13
C HIS A 144 -13.75 -13.03 8.40
N SER A 145 -15.01 -13.01 8.82
CA SER A 145 -15.41 -12.35 10.06
C SER A 145 -14.83 -13.13 11.23
N GLU A 146 -13.75 -12.63 11.82
CA GLU A 146 -13.25 -13.19 13.06
C GLU A 146 -14.30 -12.96 14.16
N TYR A 147 -14.81 -14.05 14.71
CA TYR A 147 -15.72 -14.01 15.85
C TYR A 147 -14.93 -13.66 17.11
N GLN A 148 -15.18 -12.48 17.65
CA GLN A 148 -14.64 -12.12 18.96
C GLN A 148 -15.61 -12.57 20.05
N THR A 149 -15.06 -13.22 21.07
CA THR A 149 -15.81 -13.61 22.26
C THR A 149 -15.92 -12.40 23.19
N VAL A 150 -17.11 -11.81 23.28
CA VAL A 150 -17.41 -10.65 24.12
C VAL A 150 -18.12 -11.12 25.38
N SER A 151 -17.61 -10.68 26.55
CA SER A 151 -18.30 -10.84 27.83
C SER A 151 -18.95 -9.51 28.23
N SER A 152 -20.27 -9.43 28.29
CA SER A 152 -21.02 -8.21 28.64
C SER A 152 -22.17 -8.45 29.61
N GLU A 153 -22.66 -7.35 30.21
CA GLU A 153 -23.80 -7.30 31.12
C GLU A 153 -25.05 -6.82 30.36
N GLU A 154 -25.90 -7.74 29.91
CA GLU A 154 -27.05 -7.42 29.07
C GLU A 154 -28.37 -7.50 29.84
N LYS A 155 -29.38 -6.73 29.41
CA LYS A 155 -30.75 -6.83 29.95
C LYS A 155 -31.48 -8.10 29.48
N GLN A 156 -30.99 -8.74 28.43
CA GLN A 156 -31.53 -9.96 27.85
C GLN A 156 -30.38 -10.95 27.64
N LEU A 157 -30.64 -12.24 27.84
CA LEU A 157 -29.64 -13.28 27.65
C LEU A 157 -29.26 -13.41 26.17
N ARG A 158 -28.00 -13.11 25.84
CA ARG A 158 -27.43 -13.30 24.50
C ARG A 158 -26.22 -14.22 24.58
N GLY A 159 -26.23 -15.32 23.83
CA GLY A 159 -25.16 -16.32 23.87
C GLY A 159 -25.19 -17.15 25.16
N ARG A 160 -24.03 -17.36 25.78
CA ARG A 160 -23.86 -18.23 26.96
C ARG A 160 -23.79 -17.41 28.24
N LEU A 161 -24.65 -17.72 29.22
CA LEU A 161 -24.57 -17.13 30.56
C LEU A 161 -23.26 -17.51 31.26
N ASP A 162 -22.55 -16.53 31.78
CA ASP A 162 -21.41 -16.74 32.68
C ASP A 162 -21.94 -16.89 34.11
N VAL A 163 -22.28 -18.12 34.47
CA VAL A 163 -22.89 -18.46 35.77
C VAL A 163 -21.98 -18.08 36.94
N GLN A 164 -20.67 -18.22 36.77
CA GLN A 164 -19.71 -17.90 37.83
C GLN A 164 -19.72 -16.39 38.10
N ARG A 165 -19.64 -15.57 37.04
CA ARG A 165 -19.69 -14.11 37.16
C ARG A 165 -21.06 -13.61 37.62
N GLN A 166 -22.14 -14.24 37.18
CA GLN A 166 -23.52 -13.93 37.60
C GLN A 166 -23.69 -14.09 39.11
N LEU A 167 -23.23 -15.21 39.68
CA LEU A 167 -23.34 -15.49 41.11
C LEU A 167 -22.42 -14.61 41.96
N GLN A 168 -21.30 -14.15 41.41
CA GLN A 168 -20.37 -13.27 42.10
C GLN A 168 -20.82 -11.81 42.12
N ARG A 169 -21.51 -11.34 41.08
CA ARG A 169 -21.83 -9.92 40.88
C ARG A 169 -23.28 -9.54 41.10
N GLN A 170 -24.22 -10.47 40.87
CA GLN A 170 -25.64 -10.18 40.91
C GLN A 170 -26.27 -10.74 42.19
N GLY A 171 -27.15 -9.95 42.82
CA GLY A 171 -27.92 -10.37 43.99
C GLY A 171 -29.04 -11.37 43.66
N PRO A 172 -29.86 -11.78 44.64
CA PRO A 172 -30.89 -12.82 44.50
C PRO A 172 -31.94 -12.56 43.40
N VAL A 173 -32.10 -11.30 42.98
CA VAL A 173 -32.98 -10.89 41.87
C VAL A 173 -32.14 -10.16 40.82
N PRO A 174 -31.53 -10.87 39.86
CA PRO A 174 -30.68 -10.24 38.86
C PRO A 174 -31.49 -9.42 37.86
N THR A 175 -31.12 -8.14 37.67
CA THR A 175 -31.73 -7.24 36.67
C THR A 175 -30.93 -7.22 35.35
N LYS A 176 -29.75 -7.86 35.34
CA LYS A 176 -28.85 -8.01 34.19
C LYS A 176 -28.24 -9.41 34.18
N PHE A 177 -27.85 -9.85 32.99
CA PHE A 177 -27.23 -11.14 32.74
C PHE A 177 -25.78 -10.94 32.32
N GLU A 178 -24.86 -11.54 33.06
CA GLU A 178 -23.45 -11.68 32.67
C GLU A 178 -23.37 -12.72 31.56
N CYS A 179 -23.19 -12.27 30.32
CA CYS A 179 -23.26 -13.11 29.13
C CYS A 179 -21.93 -13.10 28.38
N THR A 180 -21.63 -14.21 27.72
CA THR A 180 -20.54 -14.34 26.77
C THR A 180 -21.10 -14.75 25.41
N TYR A 181 -20.88 -13.94 24.37
CA TYR A 181 -21.33 -14.24 23.01
C TYR A 181 -20.29 -13.92 21.96
N ALA A 182 -20.44 -14.55 20.79
CA ALA A 182 -19.62 -14.27 19.63
C ALA A 182 -20.23 -13.08 18.86
N SER A 183 -19.48 -11.99 18.70
CA SER A 183 -19.88 -10.87 17.84
C SER A 183 -18.98 -10.78 16.63
N VAL A 184 -19.58 -10.49 15.48
CA VAL A 184 -18.87 -10.08 14.28
C VAL A 184 -18.60 -8.57 14.40
N PHE A 185 -17.38 -8.14 14.11
CA PHE A 185 -17.05 -6.73 14.00
C PHE A 185 -17.86 -6.14 12.81
N SER A 186 -18.62 -5.08 13.06
CA SER A 186 -19.45 -4.39 12.05
C SER A 186 -18.93 -2.99 11.81
#